data_AF-A0A8B8AET0-F1
#
_entry.id   AF-A0A8B8AET0-F1
#
_cell.length_a   1.000
_cell.length_b   1.000
_cell.length_c   1.000
_cell.angle_alpha   90.00
_cell.angle_beta   90.00
_cell.angle_gamma   90.00
#
_symmetry.space_group_name_H-M   'P 1'
#
loop_
_entity.id
_entity.type
_entity.pdbx_description
1 polymer ?
#
loop_
_entity_poly.entity_id
_entity_poly.type
_entity_poly.pdbx_seq_one_letter_code
_entity_poly.pdbx_strand_id
1 'polypeptide(L)'
;MAKLWNLPCIFVCENNGYGIGTSVERASASTTFVTTTPGEIIYRVDGMDVLAVKEATKFAKEFALNHGPILIEAATYRYHGHSMSDPGTSYRPREEIKEVRETRDPITMFKRRITDCNLVTPEELKKVDIEIDKEIDRAADQAKKDSEIPLSELYNNIYIHPDPDFMVRGCDPSIRVISH
;
A
#
# COMPACT_ATOMS: atom_id res chain seq x y z
N MET A 1 14.95 -15.77 -10.61
CA MET A 1 16.12 -14.85 -10.58
C MET A 1 16.52 -14.51 -9.16
N ALA A 2 15.63 -13.95 -8.31
CA ALA A 2 15.99 -13.53 -6.95
C ALA A 2 16.70 -14.62 -6.13
N LYS A 3 16.18 -15.86 -6.14
CA LYS A 3 16.83 -16.99 -5.43
C LYS A 3 18.15 -17.42 -6.09
N LEU A 4 18.19 -17.49 -7.42
CA LEU A 4 19.38 -17.86 -8.18
C LEU A 4 20.58 -16.93 -7.92
N TRP A 5 20.31 -15.63 -7.76
CA TRP A 5 21.34 -14.62 -7.47
C TRP A 5 21.46 -14.27 -5.99
N ASN A 6 20.72 -14.98 -5.13
CA ASN A 6 20.69 -14.74 -3.68
C ASN A 6 20.45 -13.26 -3.31
N LEU A 7 19.50 -12.61 -3.98
CA LEU A 7 19.25 -11.18 -3.78
C LEU A 7 18.66 -10.89 -2.39
N PRO A 8 19.04 -9.78 -1.74
CA PRO A 8 18.42 -9.33 -0.49
C PRO A 8 17.06 -8.67 -0.76
N CYS A 9 16.09 -9.49 -1.18
CA CYS A 9 14.76 -9.04 -1.58
C CYS A 9 13.68 -9.62 -0.65
N ILE A 10 12.82 -8.75 -0.15
CA ILE A 10 11.62 -9.14 0.59
C ILE A 10 10.44 -8.96 -0.35
N PHE A 11 9.82 -10.06 -0.75
CA PHE A 11 8.56 -10.03 -1.47
C PHE A 11 7.41 -9.93 -0.46
N VAL A 12 6.49 -9.00 -0.68
CA VAL A 12 5.31 -8.82 0.19
C VAL A 12 4.06 -9.05 -0.63
N CYS A 13 3.22 -9.99 -0.19
CA CYS A 13 1.89 -10.19 -0.70
C CYS A 13 0.88 -9.61 0.29
N GLU A 14 0.24 -8.49 -0.08
CA GLU A 14 -0.86 -7.92 0.67
C GLU A 14 -2.17 -8.64 0.31
N ASN A 15 -2.43 -9.74 1.01
CA ASN A 15 -3.61 -10.54 0.78
C ASN A 15 -4.82 -9.90 1.48
N ASN A 16 -5.58 -9.11 0.72
CA ASN A 16 -6.84 -8.48 1.17
C ASN A 16 -8.11 -9.26 0.78
N GLY A 17 -7.95 -10.48 0.24
CA GLY A 17 -9.03 -11.35 -0.21
C GLY A 17 -9.52 -11.15 -1.65
N TYR A 18 -9.22 -10.02 -2.32
CA TYR A 18 -9.81 -9.68 -3.62
C TYR A 18 -8.86 -8.95 -4.60
N GLY A 19 -8.67 -9.52 -5.79
CA GLY A 19 -8.07 -8.83 -6.94
C GLY A 19 -9.16 -8.17 -7.80
N ILE A 20 -9.30 -6.83 -7.72
CA ILE A 20 -10.50 -6.12 -8.21
C ILE A 20 -11.75 -6.69 -7.50
N GLY A 21 -12.50 -7.56 -8.17
CA GLY A 21 -13.71 -8.23 -7.69
C GLY A 21 -13.63 -9.75 -7.83
N THR A 22 -12.43 -10.29 -8.11
CA THR A 22 -12.17 -11.73 -8.13
C THR A 22 -11.59 -12.12 -6.78
N SER A 23 -12.27 -13.02 -6.06
CA SER A 23 -11.76 -13.53 -4.79
C SER A 23 -10.53 -14.42 -4.99
N VAL A 24 -9.73 -14.60 -3.94
CA VAL A 24 -8.51 -15.43 -3.98
C VAL A 24 -8.82 -16.86 -4.43
N GLU A 25 -9.92 -17.46 -3.99
CA GLU A 25 -10.36 -18.82 -4.34
C GLU A 25 -10.68 -18.97 -5.84
N ARG A 26 -11.10 -17.87 -6.48
CA ARG A 26 -11.43 -17.86 -7.91
C ARG A 26 -10.22 -17.53 -8.78
N ALA A 27 -9.24 -16.84 -8.23
CA ALA A 27 -8.05 -16.38 -8.95
C ALA A 27 -6.87 -17.35 -8.82
N SER A 28 -6.78 -18.09 -7.72
CA SER A 28 -5.64 -18.96 -7.41
C SER A 28 -6.08 -20.38 -7.07
N ALA A 29 -5.39 -21.36 -7.67
CA ALA A 29 -5.59 -22.78 -7.36
C ALA A 29 -5.12 -23.14 -5.93
N SER A 30 -4.21 -22.35 -5.35
CA SER A 30 -3.82 -22.43 -3.94
C SER A 30 -4.06 -21.09 -3.26
N THR A 31 -4.94 -21.08 -2.25
CA THR A 31 -5.25 -19.88 -1.46
C THR A 31 -4.28 -19.64 -0.32
N THR A 32 -3.46 -20.65 -0.01
CA THR A 32 -2.26 -20.42 0.79
C THR A 32 -1.19 -19.97 -0.19
N PHE A 33 -0.70 -18.72 -0.06
CA PHE A 33 0.41 -18.20 -0.85
C PHE A 33 1.76 -18.80 -0.40
N VAL A 34 1.73 -20.00 0.16
CA VAL A 34 2.89 -20.87 0.30
C VAL A 34 3.28 -21.26 -1.11
N THR A 35 4.34 -20.66 -1.64
CA THR A 35 4.94 -21.06 -2.90
C THR A 35 5.27 -22.55 -2.85
N THR A 36 5.09 -23.20 -3.99
CA THR A 36 5.53 -24.55 -4.27
C THR A 36 7.05 -24.66 -4.39
N THR A 37 7.80 -23.60 -4.05
CA THR A 37 9.26 -23.53 -4.24
C THR A 37 9.98 -24.11 -3.02
N PRO A 38 10.70 -25.24 -3.17
CA PRO A 38 11.52 -25.77 -2.09
C PRO A 38 12.60 -24.76 -1.68
N GLY A 39 12.67 -24.41 -0.40
CA GLY A 39 13.71 -23.54 0.16
C GLY A 39 13.36 -22.05 0.28
N GLU A 40 12.09 -21.66 0.03
CA GLU A 40 11.56 -20.34 0.35
C GLU A 40 10.86 -20.39 1.72
N ILE A 41 11.32 -19.56 2.67
CA ILE A 41 10.61 -19.41 3.96
C ILE A 41 9.46 -18.44 3.72
N ILE A 42 8.25 -18.88 4.04
CA ILE A 42 7.05 -18.07 3.87
C ILE A 42 6.49 -17.77 5.23
N TYR A 43 6.50 -16.48 5.56
CA TYR A 43 6.01 -16.00 6.83
C TYR A 43 4.65 -15.35 6.61
N ARG A 44 3.58 -16.07 6.96
CA ARG A 44 2.24 -15.48 7.00
C ARG A 44 2.12 -14.65 8.28
N VAL A 45 1.77 -13.38 8.12
CA VAL A 45 1.59 -12.43 9.22
C VAL A 45 0.17 -11.91 9.22
N ASP A 46 -0.35 -11.64 10.41
CA ASP A 46 -1.59 -10.87 10.55
C ASP A 46 -1.32 -9.43 10.13
N GLY A 47 -1.78 -9.06 8.93
CA GLY A 47 -1.63 -7.72 8.37
C GLY A 47 -2.48 -6.66 9.09
N MET A 48 -3.36 -7.07 10.00
CA MET A 48 -4.17 -6.17 10.83
C MET A 48 -3.54 -5.90 12.21
N ASP A 49 -2.46 -6.59 12.60
CA ASP A 49 -1.68 -6.30 13.82
C ASP A 49 -0.36 -5.60 13.44
N VAL A 50 -0.28 -4.29 13.70
CA VAL A 50 0.90 -3.46 13.40
C VAL A 50 2.19 -3.97 14.07
N LEU A 51 2.09 -4.60 15.24
CA LEU A 51 3.26 -5.16 15.93
C LEU A 51 3.69 -6.48 15.28
N ALA A 52 2.73 -7.31 14.86
CA ALA A 52 3.05 -8.54 14.12
C ALA A 52 3.76 -8.22 12.79
N VAL A 53 3.26 -7.24 12.04
CA VAL A 53 3.90 -6.77 10.79
C VAL A 53 5.28 -6.21 11.06
N LYS A 54 5.46 -5.41 12.13
CA LYS A 54 6.76 -4.85 12.53
C LYS A 54 7.78 -5.95 12.81
N GLU A 55 7.44 -6.95 13.61
CA GLU A 55 8.36 -8.04 13.97
C GLU A 55 8.65 -8.95 12.77
N ALA A 56 7.64 -9.28 11.96
CA ALA A 56 7.85 -10.03 10.71
C ALA A 56 8.78 -9.29 9.74
N THR A 57 8.63 -7.97 9.62
CA THR A 57 9.48 -7.14 8.75
C THR A 57 10.92 -7.09 9.25
N LYS A 58 11.14 -6.96 10.57
CA LYS A 58 12.49 -7.03 11.15
C LYS A 58 13.16 -8.35 10.86
N PHE A 59 12.46 -9.46 11.12
CA PHE A 59 12.95 -10.80 10.82
C PHE A 59 13.29 -10.96 9.33
N ALA A 60 12.37 -10.57 8.45
CA ALA A 60 12.56 -10.70 7.01
C ALA A 60 13.72 -9.86 6.49
N LYS A 61 13.97 -8.67 7.07
CA LYS A 61 15.15 -7.86 6.76
C LYS A 61 16.43 -8.58 7.13
N GLU A 62 16.54 -9.06 8.36
CA GLU A 62 17.73 -9.81 8.81
C GLU A 62 17.93 -11.07 7.99
N PHE A 63 16.85 -11.78 7.66
CA PHE A 63 16.90 -12.94 6.79
C PHE A 63 17.39 -12.57 5.40
N ALA A 64 16.79 -11.56 4.76
CA ALA A 64 17.09 -11.16 3.38
C ALA A 64 18.56 -10.78 3.18
N LEU A 65 19.13 -10.06 4.15
CA LEU A 65 20.53 -9.64 4.12
C LEU A 65 21.52 -10.81 4.23
N ASN A 66 21.15 -11.90 4.90
CA ASN A 66 22.06 -13.00 5.20
C ASN A 66 21.79 -14.28 4.39
N HIS A 67 20.55 -14.51 3.96
CA HIS A 67 20.09 -15.81 3.44
C HIS A 67 19.39 -15.71 2.07
N GLY A 68 19.38 -14.51 1.46
CA GLY A 68 18.72 -14.25 0.19
C GLY A 68 17.21 -14.04 0.33
N PRO A 69 16.42 -14.16 -0.74
CA PRO A 69 15.07 -13.63 -0.75
C PRO A 69 14.10 -14.36 0.20
N ILE A 70 13.09 -13.64 0.67
CA ILE A 70 12.01 -14.12 1.54
C ILE A 70 10.66 -13.56 1.09
N LEU A 71 9.58 -14.31 1.31
CA LEU A 71 8.21 -13.87 1.07
C LEU A 71 7.45 -13.69 2.39
N ILE A 72 6.77 -12.56 2.55
CA ILE A 72 5.80 -12.29 3.60
C ILE A 72 4.40 -12.24 2.98
N GLU A 73 3.47 -13.03 3.51
CA GLU A 73 2.03 -12.87 3.21
C GLU A 73 1.38 -12.09 4.36
N ALA A 74 1.01 -10.83 4.12
CA ALA A 74 0.27 -10.01 5.07
C ALA A 74 -1.24 -10.19 4.83
N ALA A 75 -1.89 -10.96 5.70
CA ALA A 75 -3.34 -11.14 5.66
C ALA A 75 -4.03 -9.87 6.20
N THR A 76 -4.55 -9.05 5.30
CA THR A 76 -5.11 -7.73 5.60
C THR A 76 -6.51 -7.57 4.99
N TYR A 77 -7.07 -6.36 4.99
CA TYR A 77 -8.37 -6.11 4.40
C TYR A 77 -8.52 -4.65 3.93
N ARG A 78 -9.17 -4.44 2.78
CA ARG A 78 -9.55 -3.10 2.28
C ARG A 78 -11.02 -2.82 2.55
N TYR A 79 -11.32 -1.69 3.20
CA TYR A 79 -12.70 -1.32 3.51
C TYR A 79 -13.46 -0.78 2.29
N HIS A 80 -12.80 0.05 1.48
CA HIS A 80 -13.36 0.56 0.23
C HIS A 80 -13.29 -0.49 -0.87
N GLY A 81 -14.01 -0.26 -1.98
CA GLY A 81 -13.87 -1.00 -3.22
C GLY A 81 -12.45 -0.92 -3.80
N HIS A 82 -12.22 -1.52 -4.97
CA HIS A 82 -10.89 -1.55 -5.57
C HIS A 82 -10.38 -0.15 -5.93
N SER A 83 -11.29 0.73 -6.35
CA SER A 83 -11.02 2.13 -6.66
C SER A 83 -12.28 2.96 -6.42
N MET A 84 -12.23 4.27 -6.65
CA MET A 84 -13.39 5.15 -6.53
C MET A 84 -14.54 4.78 -7.50
N SER A 85 -14.26 4.11 -8.62
CA SER A 85 -15.29 3.66 -9.57
C SER A 85 -15.92 2.30 -9.20
N ASP A 86 -15.36 1.61 -8.19
CA ASP A 86 -15.85 0.32 -7.73
C ASP A 86 -16.48 0.45 -6.34
N PRO A 87 -17.81 0.31 -6.19
CA PRO A 87 -18.47 0.34 -4.89
C PRO A 87 -18.10 -0.85 -3.99
N GLY A 88 -17.59 -1.95 -4.56
CA GLY A 88 -17.16 -3.14 -3.82
C GLY A 88 -18.27 -4.00 -3.21
N THR A 89 -19.52 -3.81 -3.61
CA THR A 89 -20.69 -4.54 -3.07
C THR A 89 -21.19 -5.66 -3.98
N SER A 90 -20.65 -5.80 -5.20
CA SER A 90 -21.10 -6.81 -6.18
C SER A 90 -20.44 -8.18 -5.99
N TYR A 91 -19.33 -8.24 -5.25
CA TYR A 91 -18.52 -9.44 -5.09
C TYR A 91 -18.21 -9.79 -3.63
N ARG A 92 -18.73 -9.01 -2.68
CA ARG A 92 -18.66 -9.26 -1.24
C ARG A 92 -19.78 -8.53 -0.48
N PRO A 93 -20.30 -9.10 0.61
CA PRO A 93 -21.36 -8.49 1.40
C PRO A 93 -20.83 -7.30 2.23
N ARG A 94 -21.73 -6.36 2.56
CA ARG A 94 -21.37 -5.20 3.42
C ARG A 94 -21.10 -5.63 4.86
N GLU A 95 -21.73 -6.74 5.25
CA GLU A 95 -21.63 -7.37 6.56
C GLU A 95 -20.20 -7.84 6.83
N GLU A 96 -19.52 -8.42 5.82
CA GLU A 96 -18.11 -8.82 5.93
C GLU A 96 -17.21 -7.61 6.22
N ILE A 97 -17.40 -6.50 5.48
CA ILE A 97 -16.62 -5.27 5.68
C ILE A 97 -16.84 -4.72 7.09
N LYS A 98 -18.09 -4.72 7.54
CA LYS A 98 -18.49 -4.24 8.86
C LYS A 98 -17.85 -5.10 9.95
N GLU A 99 -17.96 -6.43 9.85
CA GLU A 99 -17.40 -7.38 10.81
C GLU A 99 -15.89 -7.19 10.95
N VAL A 100 -15.16 -7.12 9.83
CA VAL A 100 -13.71 -6.93 9.85
C VAL A 100 -13.34 -5.60 10.49
N ARG A 101 -14.05 -4.51 10.18
CA ARG A 101 -13.80 -3.20 10.78
C ARG A 101 -14.09 -3.19 12.29
N GLU A 102 -15.16 -3.84 12.74
CA GLU A 102 -15.53 -3.85 14.16
C GLU A 102 -14.60 -4.74 15.00
N THR A 103 -14.10 -5.83 14.42
CA THR A 103 -13.35 -6.85 15.18
C THR A 103 -11.85 -6.80 14.99
N ARG A 104 -11.37 -6.30 13.85
CA ARG A 104 -9.96 -6.40 13.43
C ARG A 104 -9.32 -5.09 12.98
N ASP A 105 -9.98 -3.94 13.15
CA ASP A 105 -9.41 -2.68 12.68
C ASP A 105 -8.03 -2.40 13.32
N PRO A 106 -6.97 -2.17 12.52
CA PRO A 106 -5.59 -2.10 13.03
C PRO A 106 -5.37 -0.92 13.98
N ILE A 107 -6.05 0.21 13.75
CA ILE A 107 -5.96 1.40 14.59
C ILE A 107 -6.65 1.11 15.93
N THR A 108 -7.86 0.57 15.90
CA THR A 108 -8.66 0.26 17.08
C THR A 108 -7.99 -0.81 17.95
N MET A 109 -7.47 -1.87 17.32
CA MET A 109 -6.74 -2.93 18.01
C MET A 109 -5.47 -2.41 18.67
N PHE A 110 -4.68 -1.61 17.97
CA PHE A 110 -3.46 -1.04 18.51
C PHE A 110 -3.75 -0.06 19.65
N LYS A 111 -4.72 0.85 19.46
CA LYS A 111 -5.23 1.79 20.47
C LYS A 111 -5.61 1.07 21.76
N ARG A 112 -6.42 0.01 21.66
CA ARG A 112 -6.79 -0.81 22.83
C ARG A 112 -5.54 -1.37 23.52
N ARG A 113 -4.62 -1.97 22.76
CA ARG A 113 -3.42 -2.60 23.31
C ARG A 113 -2.53 -1.63 24.10
N ILE A 114 -2.27 -0.44 23.57
CA ILE A 114 -1.41 0.54 24.23
C ILE A 114 -2.08 1.20 25.44
N THR A 115 -3.41 1.38 25.40
CA THR A 115 -4.19 1.87 26.54
C THR A 115 -4.27 0.82 27.65
N ASP A 116 -4.53 -0.45 27.33
CA ASP A 116 -4.58 -1.56 28.30
C ASP A 116 -3.23 -1.77 29.00
N CYS A 117 -2.12 -1.45 28.32
CA CYS A 117 -0.77 -1.46 28.88
C CYS A 117 -0.39 -0.18 29.63
N ASN A 118 -1.30 0.79 29.81
CA ASN A 118 -1.05 2.10 30.42
C ASN A 118 0.11 2.87 29.78
N LEU A 119 0.36 2.66 28.48
CA LEU A 119 1.40 3.39 27.74
C LEU A 119 0.93 4.77 27.29
N VAL A 120 -0.39 4.95 27.15
CA VAL A 120 -1.04 6.20 26.75
C VAL A 120 -2.40 6.31 27.44
N THR A 121 -2.87 7.54 27.59
CA THR A 121 -4.22 7.86 28.08
C THR A 121 -5.22 8.05 26.93
N PRO A 122 -6.52 7.83 27.14
CA PRO A 122 -7.55 8.16 26.15
C PRO A 122 -7.52 9.63 25.70
N GLU A 123 -7.18 10.55 26.60
CA GLU A 123 -7.08 11.98 26.34
C GLU A 123 -5.92 12.32 25.40
N GLU A 124 -4.77 11.66 25.55
CA GLU A 124 -3.63 11.82 24.64
C GLU A 124 -3.98 11.33 23.23
N LEU A 125 -4.65 10.19 23.11
CA LEU A 125 -5.07 9.68 21.81
C LEU A 125 -6.09 10.61 21.13
N LYS A 126 -7.03 11.18 21.90
CA LYS A 126 -7.97 12.18 21.37
C LYS A 126 -7.26 13.44 20.88
N LYS A 127 -6.17 13.87 21.54
CA LYS A 127 -5.36 14.99 21.06
C LYS A 127 -4.71 14.67 19.72
N VAL A 128 -4.14 13.45 19.58
CA VAL A 128 -3.57 12.98 18.31
C VAL A 128 -4.63 12.99 17.20
N ASP A 129 -5.83 12.46 17.46
CA ASP A 129 -6.93 12.46 16.48
C ASP A 129 -7.25 13.89 15.99
N ILE A 130 -7.38 14.86 16.92
CA ILE A 130 -7.65 16.27 16.59
C ILE A 130 -6.50 16.92 15.81
N GLU A 131 -5.25 16.59 16.14
CA GLU A 131 -4.06 17.12 15.46
C GLU A 131 -3.98 16.60 14.02
N ILE A 132 -4.21 15.30 13.81
CA ILE A 132 -4.23 14.68 12.49
C ILE A 132 -5.38 15.23 11.65
N ASP A 133 -6.59 15.39 12.20
CA ASP A 133 -7.72 15.98 11.47
C ASP A 133 -7.38 17.38 10.95
N LYS A 134 -6.78 18.23 11.80
CA LYS A 134 -6.32 19.58 11.39
C LYS A 134 -5.20 19.55 10.35
N GLU A 135 -4.33 18.55 10.39
CA GLU A 135 -3.29 18.37 9.39
C GLU A 135 -3.89 18.01 8.03
N ILE A 136 -4.79 17.02 8.01
CA ILE A 136 -5.49 16.57 6.80
C ILE A 136 -6.36 17.68 6.21
N ASP A 137 -7.10 18.43 7.02
CA ASP A 137 -7.91 19.55 6.54
C ASP A 137 -7.05 20.64 5.89
N ARG A 138 -5.93 21.01 6.52
CA ARG A 138 -4.99 21.99 5.94
C ARG A 138 -4.38 21.49 4.64
N ALA A 139 -3.99 20.23 4.58
CA ALA A 139 -3.43 19.63 3.37
C ALA A 139 -4.46 19.58 2.23
N ALA A 140 -5.71 19.21 2.53
CA ALA A 140 -6.80 19.17 1.57
C ALA A 140 -7.17 20.56 1.04
N ASP A 141 -7.18 21.57 1.92
CA ASP A 141 -7.43 22.96 1.52
C ASP A 141 -6.31 23.53 0.66
N GLN A 142 -5.06 23.20 0.95
CA GLN A 142 -3.93 23.59 0.11
C GLN A 142 -4.02 22.92 -1.26
N ALA A 143 -4.24 21.60 -1.30
CA ALA A 143 -4.36 20.85 -2.55
C ALA A 143 -5.47 21.36 -3.48
N LYS A 144 -6.55 21.93 -2.93
CA LYS A 144 -7.63 22.56 -3.71
C LYS A 144 -7.31 23.97 -4.21
N LYS A 145 -6.37 24.66 -3.56
CA LYS A 145 -5.95 26.03 -3.90
C LYS A 145 -4.76 26.06 -4.84
N ASP A 146 -3.93 25.02 -4.82
CA ASP A 146 -2.79 24.90 -5.71
C ASP A 146 -3.24 24.96 -7.17
N SER A 147 -2.54 25.77 -7.95
CA SER A 147 -2.78 25.89 -9.38
C SER A 147 -2.36 24.62 -10.10
N GLU A 148 -3.06 24.28 -11.17
CA GLU A 148 -2.61 23.24 -12.08
C GLU A 148 -1.23 23.57 -12.65
N ILE A 149 -0.49 22.51 -13.00
CA ILE A 149 0.80 22.63 -13.67
C ILE A 149 0.58 23.34 -15.02
N PRO A 150 1.40 24.34 -15.39
CA PRO A 150 1.22 25.06 -16.64
C PRO A 150 1.40 24.14 -17.85
N LEU A 151 0.65 24.40 -18.92
CA LEU A 151 0.71 23.62 -20.17
C LEU A 151 2.12 23.53 -20.78
N SER A 152 3.01 24.49 -20.49
CA SER A 152 4.41 24.47 -20.93
C SER A 152 5.20 23.29 -20.38
N GLU A 153 4.81 22.77 -19.21
CA GLU A 153 5.50 21.64 -18.57
C GLU A 153 4.96 20.27 -18.99
N LEU A 154 3.89 20.24 -19.81
CA LEU A 154 3.28 18.99 -20.30
C LEU A 154 4.28 18.03 -20.95
N TYR A 155 5.34 18.57 -21.55
CA TYR A 155 6.31 17.83 -22.34
C TYR A 155 7.62 17.58 -21.59
N ASN A 156 7.77 18.05 -20.35
CA ASN A 156 9.00 17.89 -19.58
C ASN A 156 9.16 16.47 -19.01
N ASN A 157 10.38 16.13 -18.61
CA ASN A 157 10.73 14.87 -17.93
C ASN A 157 10.51 13.60 -18.76
N ILE A 158 10.54 13.69 -20.10
CA ILE A 158 10.53 12.51 -20.98
C ILE A 158 11.88 11.77 -20.92
N TYR A 159 12.97 12.54 -20.90
CA TYR A 159 14.33 12.05 -20.71
C TYR A 159 14.99 12.81 -19.56
N ILE A 160 15.94 12.17 -18.88
CA ILE A 160 16.68 12.77 -17.76
C ILE A 160 17.73 13.77 -18.29
N HIS A 161 18.33 13.50 -19.45
CA HIS A 161 19.32 14.35 -20.11
C HIS A 161 18.98 14.45 -21.61
N PRO A 162 17.90 15.15 -21.97
CA PRO A 162 17.58 15.37 -23.37
C PRO A 162 18.65 16.29 -24.01
N ASP A 163 18.82 16.16 -25.32
CA ASP A 163 19.49 17.21 -26.08
C ASP A 163 18.75 18.55 -25.84
N PRO A 164 19.44 19.69 -25.70
CA PRO A 164 18.79 20.98 -25.42
C PRO A 164 17.68 21.37 -26.43
N ASP A 165 17.77 20.84 -27.65
CA ASP A 165 16.82 21.07 -28.75
C ASP A 165 15.83 19.90 -28.92
N PHE A 166 15.72 19.00 -27.94
CA PHE A 166 14.78 17.89 -27.98
C PHE A 166 13.34 18.44 -27.94
N MET A 167 12.66 18.35 -29.08
CA MET A 167 11.29 18.82 -29.23
C MET A 167 10.31 17.66 -29.21
N VAL A 168 9.19 17.86 -28.51
CA VAL A 168 8.05 16.96 -28.53
C VAL A 168 6.96 17.55 -29.41
N ARG A 169 6.42 16.71 -30.29
CA ARG A 169 5.32 17.08 -31.18
C ARG A 169 3.99 16.96 -30.42
N GLY A 170 3.18 18.01 -30.45
CA GLY A 170 1.82 18.00 -29.91
C GLY A 170 0.81 17.26 -30.80
N CYS A 171 -0.48 17.42 -30.49
CA CYS A 171 -1.57 16.83 -31.29
C CYS A 171 -1.65 17.40 -32.72
N ASP A 172 -1.14 18.61 -32.94
CA ASP A 172 -0.97 19.22 -34.26
C ASP A 172 0.53 19.21 -34.65
N PRO A 173 0.90 18.83 -35.90
CA PRO A 173 2.28 18.84 -36.36
C PRO A 173 3.02 20.19 -36.26
N SER A 174 2.29 21.31 -36.23
CA SER A 174 2.84 22.65 -36.04
C SER A 174 3.20 22.96 -34.59
N ILE A 175 2.66 22.22 -33.62
CA ILE A 175 2.97 22.40 -32.20
C ILE A 175 4.23 21.59 -31.88
N ARG A 176 5.31 22.29 -31.58
CA ARG A 176 6.55 21.72 -31.08
C ARG A 176 6.99 22.46 -29.84
N VAL A 177 7.23 21.73 -28.76
CA VAL A 177 7.65 22.28 -27.47
C VAL A 177 8.96 21.65 -27.08
N ILE A 178 9.90 22.46 -26.58
CA ILE A 178 11.16 21.97 -26.03
C ILE A 178 10.84 21.24 -24.73
N SER A 179 11.27 19.98 -24.61
CA SER A 179 11.15 19.21 -23.38
C SER A 179 12.37 19.48 -22.53
N HIS A 180 12.16 20.01 -21.33
CA HIS A 180 13.20 20.15 -20.32
C HIS A 180 13.34 18.89 -19.46
#